data_AF-A0A928Z5V5-F1
#
_entry.id   AF-A0A928Z5V5-F1
#
_cell.length_a   1.000
_cell.length_b   1.000
_cell.length_c   1.000
_cell.angle_alpha   90.00
_cell.angle_beta   90.00
_cell.angle_gamma   90.00
#
_symmetry.space_group_name_H-M   'P 1'
#
loop_
_entity.id
_entity.type
_entity.pdbx_description
1 polymer ?
#
loop_
_entity_poly.entity_id
_entity_poly.type
_entity_poly.pdbx_seq_one_letter_code
_entity_poly.pdbx_strand_id
1 'polypeptide(L)'
;MTTIMIYKFSTLSRQEVEKMLGIEDSLQNTRFYQEAKAEGEYARSQSLVMRLLNKKIGNLNPKATEAIGQLDINQLDDLAIALLSFESIEDLNTWLKQHQ
;
A
#
# COMPACT_ATOMS: atom_id res chain seq x y z
N MET A 1 -1.52 8.29 -23.80
CA MET A 1 -1.33 7.00 -24.47
C MET A 1 -1.02 5.94 -23.42
N THR A 2 -2.01 5.15 -22.93
CA THR A 2 -1.74 3.93 -22.12
C THR A 2 -2.95 2.99 -22.02
N THR A 3 -3.75 2.81 -23.07
CA THR A 3 -4.99 2.01 -23.01
C THR A 3 -4.78 0.51 -23.26
N ILE A 4 -3.65 0.10 -23.85
CA ILE A 4 -3.45 -1.29 -24.28
C ILE A 4 -3.22 -2.26 -23.11
N MET A 5 -2.64 -1.81 -21.99
CA MET A 5 -2.35 -2.69 -20.84
C MET A 5 -3.58 -2.99 -19.97
N ILE A 6 -4.61 -2.15 -19.91
CA ILE A 6 -5.79 -2.43 -19.06
C ILE A 6 -6.69 -3.52 -19.68
N TYR A 7 -6.76 -3.59 -21.01
CA TYR A 7 -7.70 -4.47 -21.70
C TYR A 7 -7.22 -5.92 -21.88
N LYS A 8 -5.91 -6.20 -21.81
CA LYS A 8 -5.38 -7.55 -22.06
C LYS A 8 -5.03 -8.34 -20.80
N PHE A 9 -4.85 -7.68 -19.67
CA PHE A 9 -4.42 -8.31 -18.42
C PHE A 9 -5.59 -8.77 -17.52
N SER A 10 -6.83 -8.47 -17.89
CA SER A 10 -8.02 -8.92 -17.16
C SER A 10 -8.43 -10.35 -17.48
N THR A 11 -7.95 -10.91 -18.60
CA THR A 11 -8.33 -12.25 -19.09
C THR A 11 -7.14 -13.15 -19.40
N LEU A 12 -5.94 -12.61 -19.58
CA LEU A 12 -4.73 -13.38 -19.91
C LEU A 12 -3.91 -13.66 -18.66
N SER A 13 -3.34 -14.85 -18.60
CA SER A 13 -2.33 -15.22 -17.63
C SER A 13 -1.00 -14.49 -17.91
N ARG A 14 -0.15 -14.42 -16.88
CA ARG A 14 1.18 -13.81 -16.97
C ARG A 14 2.02 -14.37 -18.12
N GLN A 15 2.00 -15.69 -18.31
CA GLN A 15 2.77 -16.38 -19.36
C GLN A 15 2.28 -16.02 -20.76
N GLU A 16 0.96 -15.85 -20.95
CA GLU A 16 0.39 -15.43 -22.23
C GLU A 16 0.78 -13.99 -22.55
N VAL A 17 0.83 -13.12 -21.55
CA VAL A 17 1.30 -11.74 -21.73
C VAL A 17 2.79 -11.71 -22.10
N GLU A 18 3.66 -12.46 -21.40
CA GLU A 18 5.10 -12.56 -21.71
C GLU A 18 5.32 -12.97 -23.17
N LYS A 19 4.61 -14.01 -23.61
CA LYS A 19 4.67 -14.52 -24.98
C LYS A 19 4.14 -13.50 -26.00
N MET A 20 3.08 -12.76 -25.69
CA MET A 20 2.51 -11.74 -26.59
C MET A 20 3.39 -10.50 -26.72
N LEU A 21 4.09 -10.12 -25.66
CA LEU A 21 4.96 -8.94 -25.64
C LEU A 21 6.39 -9.26 -26.07
N GLY A 22 6.70 -10.53 -26.36
CA GLY A 22 8.04 -10.97 -26.79
C GLY A 22 9.10 -10.70 -25.74
N ILE A 23 8.73 -10.72 -24.46
CA ILE A 23 9.67 -10.47 -23.36
C ILE A 23 10.38 -11.79 -23.10
N GLU A 24 11.65 -11.86 -23.50
CA GLU A 24 12.51 -13.03 -23.27
C GLU A 24 12.88 -13.14 -21.78
N ASP A 25 12.96 -12.01 -21.08
CA ASP A 25 13.09 -11.92 -19.62
C ASP A 25 11.71 -12.00 -18.92
N SER A 26 11.68 -12.37 -17.63
CA SER A 26 10.41 -12.39 -16.88
C SER A 26 9.81 -10.98 -16.77
N LEU A 27 8.47 -10.88 -16.91
CA LEU A 27 7.70 -9.65 -16.64
C LEU A 27 8.03 -9.02 -15.29
N GLN A 28 8.46 -9.83 -14.31
CA GLN A 28 8.83 -9.38 -12.97
C GLN A 28 10.02 -8.41 -12.93
N ASN A 29 10.88 -8.47 -13.96
CA ASN A 29 12.04 -7.58 -14.07
C ASN A 29 11.67 -6.23 -14.70
N THR A 30 10.46 -6.08 -15.23
CA THR A 30 10.02 -4.81 -15.80
C THR A 30 9.76 -3.79 -14.69
N ARG A 31 10.16 -2.53 -14.90
CA ARG A 31 9.87 -1.43 -13.97
C ARG A 31 8.38 -1.31 -13.66
N PHE A 32 7.55 -1.43 -14.69
CA PHE A 32 6.09 -1.41 -14.55
C PHE A 32 5.58 -2.46 -13.57
N TYR A 33 6.03 -3.72 -13.68
CA TYR A 33 5.60 -4.76 -12.75
C TYR A 33 6.09 -4.48 -11.32
N GLN A 34 7.32 -4.00 -11.16
CA GLN A 34 7.88 -3.65 -9.85
C GLN A 34 7.11 -2.51 -9.19
N GLU A 35 6.79 -1.45 -9.94
CA GLU A 35 5.97 -0.33 -9.49
C GLU A 35 4.56 -0.80 -9.10
N ALA A 36 3.88 -1.56 -9.97
CA ALA A 36 2.55 -2.10 -9.68
C ALA A 36 2.54 -3.01 -8.44
N LYS A 37 3.59 -3.81 -8.25
CA LYS A 37 3.75 -4.65 -7.05
C LYS A 37 3.94 -3.78 -5.80
N ALA A 38 4.82 -2.78 -5.86
CA ALA A 38 5.08 -1.88 -4.74
C ALA A 38 3.82 -1.07 -4.35
N GLU A 39 3.07 -0.57 -5.33
CA GLU A 39 1.77 0.08 -5.10
C GLU A 39 0.76 -0.86 -4.43
N GLY A 40 0.72 -2.13 -4.85
CA GLY A 40 -0.15 -3.15 -4.25
C GLY A 40 0.23 -3.48 -2.80
N GLU A 41 1.53 -3.56 -2.51
CA GLU A 41 2.05 -3.76 -1.14
C GLU A 41 1.73 -2.56 -0.25
N TYR A 42 1.94 -1.34 -0.76
CA TYR A 42 1.58 -0.10 -0.08
C TYR A 42 0.07 -0.02 0.24
N ALA A 43 -0.78 -0.22 -0.76
CA ALA A 43 -2.24 -0.17 -0.59
C ALA A 43 -2.72 -1.23 0.42
N ARG A 44 -2.11 -2.41 0.42
CA ARG A 44 -2.40 -3.46 1.40
C ARG A 44 -1.98 -3.04 2.81
N SER A 45 -0.76 -2.54 3.00
CA SER A 45 -0.26 -2.12 4.32
C SER A 45 -1.11 -0.97 4.87
N GLN A 46 -1.39 0.05 4.07
CA GLN A 46 -2.23 1.17 4.43
C GLN A 46 -3.65 0.72 4.84
N SER A 47 -4.29 -0.15 4.04
CA SER A 47 -5.61 -0.68 4.36
C SER A 47 -5.62 -1.45 5.69
N LEU A 48 -4.58 -2.24 5.96
CA LEU A 48 -4.45 -3.00 7.19
C LEU A 48 -4.29 -2.08 8.40
N VAL A 49 -3.36 -1.12 8.33
CA VAL A 49 -3.13 -0.12 9.39
C VAL A 49 -4.40 0.65 9.71
N MET A 50 -5.12 1.16 8.69
CA MET A 50 -6.38 1.87 8.87
C MET A 50 -7.44 1.03 9.58
N ARG A 51 -7.55 -0.26 9.24
CA ARG A 51 -8.48 -1.19 9.90
C ARG A 51 -8.07 -1.48 11.34
N LEU A 52 -6.78 -1.64 11.62
CA LEU A 52 -6.26 -1.87 12.97
C LEU A 52 -6.51 -0.65 13.86
N LEU A 53 -6.26 0.56 13.35
CA LEU A 53 -6.51 1.81 14.06
C LEU A 53 -7.98 1.96 14.40
N ASN A 54 -8.86 1.80 13.40
CA ASN A 54 -10.31 1.85 13.65
C ASN A 54 -10.77 0.83 14.70
N LYS A 55 -10.12 -0.34 14.77
CA LYS A 55 -10.44 -1.37 15.77
C LYS A 55 -9.90 -1.05 17.17
N LYS A 56 -8.71 -0.43 17.27
CA LYS A 56 -8.00 -0.20 18.53
C LYS A 56 -8.46 1.07 19.24
N ILE A 57 -8.60 2.16 18.50
CA ILE A 57 -8.86 3.50 19.05
C ILE A 57 -10.17 4.12 18.55
N GLY A 58 -10.92 3.41 17.70
CA GLY A 58 -12.21 3.85 17.17
C GLY A 58 -12.08 4.76 15.95
N ASN A 59 -13.13 5.54 15.66
CA ASN A 59 -13.20 6.32 14.44
C ASN A 59 -12.08 7.37 14.35
N LEU A 60 -11.24 7.23 13.33
CA LEU A 60 -10.24 8.21 12.96
C LEU A 60 -10.90 9.49 12.42
N ASN A 61 -10.39 10.65 12.84
CA ASN A 61 -10.78 11.91 12.23
C ASN A 61 -10.14 12.06 10.83
N PRO A 62 -10.68 12.94 9.95
CA PRO A 62 -10.15 13.12 8.59
C PRO A 62 -8.67 13.52 8.55
N LYS A 63 -8.22 14.35 9.51
CA LYS A 63 -6.83 14.81 9.58
C LYS A 63 -5.85 13.67 9.86
N ALA A 64 -6.20 12.76 10.77
CA ALA A 64 -5.39 11.57 11.05
C ALA A 64 -5.35 10.63 9.84
N THR A 65 -6.49 10.47 9.15
CA THR A 65 -6.58 9.64 7.95
C THR A 65 -5.68 10.18 6.82
N GLU A 66 -5.68 11.50 6.60
CA GLU A 66 -4.81 12.15 5.64
C GLU A 66 -3.33 12.00 6.01
N ALA A 67 -2.99 12.18 7.29
CA ALA A 67 -1.62 12.03 7.78
C ALA A 67 -1.09 10.60 7.56
N ILE A 68 -1.88 9.58 7.88
CA ILE A 68 -1.55 8.16 7.62
C ILE A 68 -1.43 7.91 6.11
N GLY A 69 -2.21 8.64 5.30
CA GLY A 69 -2.19 8.58 3.84
C GLY A 69 -0.86 8.98 3.20
N GLN A 70 -0.05 9.76 3.92
CA GLN A 70 1.24 10.29 3.47
C GLN A 70 2.45 9.51 3.99
N LEU A 71 2.23 8.52 4.87
CA LEU A 71 3.30 7.68 5.39
C LEU A 71 3.85 6.78 4.29
N ASP A 72 5.16 6.51 4.29
CA ASP A 72 5.74 5.48 3.43
C ASP A 72 5.46 4.07 3.97
N ILE A 73 5.82 3.05 3.18
CA ILE A 73 5.54 1.66 3.53
C ILE A 73 6.23 1.21 4.83
N ASN A 74 7.45 1.69 5.12
CA ASN A 74 8.16 1.32 6.35
C ASN A 74 7.51 1.99 7.56
N GLN A 75 7.09 3.26 7.41
CA GLN A 75 6.37 3.98 8.44
C GLN A 75 5.01 3.35 8.74
N LEU A 76 4.31 2.82 7.73
CA LEU A 76 3.07 2.06 7.92
C LEU A 76 3.31 0.76 8.70
N ASP A 77 4.40 0.05 8.40
CA ASP A 77 4.76 -1.17 9.12
C ASP A 77 5.17 -0.87 10.57
N ASP A 78 5.96 0.18 10.80
CA ASP A 78 6.32 0.66 12.14
C ASP A 78 5.09 1.09 12.95
N LEU A 79 4.14 1.79 12.31
CA LEU A 79 2.87 2.16 12.90
C LEU A 79 2.05 0.92 13.28
N ALA A 80 2.02 -0.12 12.44
CA ALA A 80 1.30 -1.36 12.74
C ALA A 80 1.82 -2.04 14.01
N ILE A 81 3.13 -1.97 14.27
CA ILE A 81 3.76 -2.49 15.49
C ILE A 81 3.47 -1.58 16.68
N ALA A 82 3.68 -0.27 16.53
CA ALA A 82 3.48 0.73 17.60
C ALA A 82 2.04 0.73 18.13
N LEU A 83 1.07 0.49 17.24
CA LEU A 83 -0.37 0.42 17.55
C LEU A 83 -0.71 -0.62 18.62
N LEU A 84 0.08 -1.69 18.76
CA LEU A 84 -0.12 -2.69 19.81
C LEU A 84 -0.01 -2.08 21.21
N SER A 85 0.80 -1.03 21.36
CA SER A 85 1.06 -0.32 22.61
C SER A 85 0.17 0.91 22.83
N PHE A 86 -0.67 1.28 21.87
CA PHE A 86 -1.55 2.45 22.01
C PHE A 86 -2.67 2.17 23.02
N GLU A 87 -2.98 3.14 23.85
CA GLU A 87 -4.10 3.15 24.78
C GLU A 87 -5.19 4.12 24.30
N SER A 88 -4.83 5.17 23.58
CA SER A 88 -5.78 6.18 23.10
C SER A 88 -5.41 6.84 21.76
N ILE A 89 -6.27 7.73 21.29
CA ILE A 89 -6.05 8.53 20.08
C ILE A 89 -4.90 9.53 20.25
N GLU A 90 -4.58 9.94 21.46
CA GLU A 90 -3.46 10.80 21.80
C GLU A 90 -2.10 10.15 21.48
N ASP A 91 -1.98 8.83 21.64
CA ASP A 91 -0.78 8.07 21.28
C ASP A 91 -0.53 8.13 19.77
N LEU A 92 -1.59 7.92 18.97
CA LEU A 92 -1.52 8.06 17.52
C LEU A 92 -1.08 9.47 17.12
N ASN A 93 -1.71 10.50 17.71
CA ASN A 93 -1.37 11.90 17.41
C ASN A 93 0.08 12.23 17.78
N THR A 94 0.61 11.62 18.83
CA THR A 94 2.01 11.80 19.26
C THR A 94 2.95 11.08 18.30
N TRP A 95 2.64 9.85 17.92
CA TRP A 95 3.42 9.07 16.96
C TRP A 95 3.51 9.77 15.59
N LEU A 96 2.37 10.25 15.06
CA LEU A 96 2.32 10.96 13.77
C LEU A 96 3.17 12.24 13.78
N LYS A 97 3.22 12.97 14.89
CA LYS A 97 4.07 14.17 15.01
C LYS A 97 5.58 13.88 15.04
N GLN A 98 5.98 12.66 15.41
CA GLN A 98 7.38 12.26 15.48
C GLN A 98 7.89 11.66 14.16
N HIS A 99 6.97 11.18 13.31
CA HIS A 99 7.29 10.45 12.07
C HIS A 99 6.76 11.16 10.80
N GLN A 100 6.31 12.41 10.91
CA GLN A 100 6.05 13.34 9.80
C GLN A 100 6.97 14.55 9.92
#